data_AF-A0A350I1B9-F1
#
_entry.id   AF-A0A350I1B9-F1
#
_cell.length_a   1.000
_cell.length_b   1.000
_cell.length_c   1.000
_cell.angle_alpha   90.00
_cell.angle_beta   90.00
_cell.angle_gamma   90.00
#
_symmetry.space_group_name_H-M   'P 1'
#
loop_
_entity.id
_entity.type
_entity.pdbx_description
1 polymer ?
#
loop_
_entity_poly.entity_id
_entity_poly.type
_entity_poly.pdbx_seq_one_letter_code
_entity_poly.pdbx_strand_id
1 'polypeptide(L)'
;MRGNGSVLDDLKEEAKSVHRQISRRDQQKLDEYLSSLRQVEKILQKQETWLDKPFPETDYALPPFDPVSPDQSLECESIMYDLMALALSTDSTRVMTFLVPGWSQVFEIEGQRLSAGYHGLSHHGNETRKIAEYNLVGREHVRRFARFIETLGNCKDHQDRSLLDSTTLVYGSGMGDSNTHDNSNLPTLIAGGDFSHGNHWAIDRTSSKSRLLGDLMLTLMQRMGMGIEAFAGARHNMNECLV
;
A
#
# COMPACT_ATOMS: atom_id res chain seq x y z
N MET A 1 28.93 -24.68 -3.01
CA MET A 1 28.49 -25.29 -1.74
C MET A 1 27.01 -24.98 -1.56
N ARG A 2 26.13 -25.94 -1.86
CA ARG A 2 24.68 -25.82 -1.64
C ARG A 2 24.37 -26.43 -0.27
N GLY A 3 24.50 -25.63 0.78
CA GLY A 3 23.96 -25.98 2.09
C GLY A 3 22.52 -25.52 2.14
N ASN A 4 21.56 -26.45 2.05
CA ASN A 4 20.13 -26.15 2.21
C ASN A 4 19.73 -25.90 3.69
N GLY A 5 20.68 -25.55 4.56
CA GLY A 5 20.47 -25.27 5.98
C GLY A 5 20.63 -23.78 6.27
N SER A 6 19.75 -23.22 7.09
CA SER A 6 19.92 -21.86 7.61
C SER A 6 21.17 -21.80 8.48
N VAL A 7 21.99 -20.75 8.33
CA VAL A 7 23.16 -20.53 9.20
C VAL A 7 22.72 -20.37 10.66
N LEU A 8 21.49 -19.90 10.88
CA LEU A 8 20.89 -19.79 12.21
C LEU A 8 20.43 -21.12 12.79
N ASP A 9 20.18 -22.14 11.96
CA ASP A 9 19.89 -23.48 12.46
C ASP A 9 21.15 -24.13 13.03
N ASP A 10 22.31 -23.88 12.42
CA ASP A 10 23.62 -24.35 12.91
C ASP A 10 24.02 -23.66 14.22
N LEU A 11 23.68 -22.36 14.38
CA LEU A 11 24.02 -21.56 15.55
C LEU A 11 22.95 -21.60 16.67
N LYS A 12 21.87 -22.35 16.49
CA LYS A 12 20.68 -22.29 17.37
C LYS A 12 20.98 -22.69 18.81
N GLU A 13 21.79 -23.72 19.01
CA GLU A 13 22.12 -24.22 20.35
C GLU A 13 23.14 -23.30 21.06
N GLU A 14 24.10 -22.73 20.33
CA GLU A 14 25.02 -21.72 20.87
C GLU A 14 24.28 -20.44 21.26
N ALA A 15 23.37 -19.96 20.40
CA ALA A 15 22.53 -18.80 20.69
C ALA A 15 21.69 -19.00 21.95
N LYS A 16 21.08 -20.19 22.14
CA LYS A 16 20.35 -20.53 23.38
C LYS A 16 21.26 -20.56 24.60
N SER A 17 22.46 -21.09 24.47
CA SER A 17 23.43 -21.15 25.57
C SER A 17 23.81 -19.74 26.03
N VAL A 18 24.19 -18.86 25.09
CA VAL A 18 24.51 -17.46 25.35
C VAL A 18 23.30 -16.72 25.94
N HIS A 19 22.10 -16.93 25.38
CA HIS A 19 20.88 -16.30 25.89
C HIS A 19 20.63 -16.62 27.38
N ARG A 20 21.00 -17.81 27.87
CA ARG A 20 20.86 -18.17 29.30
C ARG A 20 21.88 -17.50 30.22
N GLN A 21 22.99 -17.02 29.68
CA GLN A 21 24.12 -16.49 30.45
C GLN A 21 24.18 -14.96 30.49
N ILE A 22 23.42 -14.27 29.64
CA ILE A 22 23.45 -12.81 29.52
C ILE A 22 22.27 -12.13 30.23
N SER A 23 22.37 -10.81 30.45
CA SER A 23 21.33 -10.02 31.08
C SER A 23 20.06 -9.95 30.21
N ARG A 24 18.90 -9.67 30.82
CA ARG A 24 17.63 -9.51 30.08
C ARG A 24 17.70 -8.45 28.96
N ARG A 25 18.47 -7.37 29.18
CA ARG A 25 18.68 -6.33 28.17
C ARG A 25 19.47 -6.86 26.98
N ASP A 26 20.50 -7.66 27.24
CA ASP A 26 21.32 -8.25 26.19
C ASP A 26 20.60 -9.38 25.45
N GLN A 27 19.73 -10.13 26.14
CA GLN A 27 18.82 -11.09 25.52
C GLN A 27 17.96 -10.41 24.45
N GLN A 28 17.34 -9.26 24.78
CA GLN A 28 16.56 -8.49 23.82
C GLN A 28 17.39 -8.07 22.60
N LYS A 29 18.64 -7.64 22.80
CA LYS A 29 19.53 -7.27 21.69
C LYS A 29 19.96 -8.47 20.84
N LEU A 30 20.23 -9.61 21.46
CA LEU A 30 20.52 -10.84 20.75
C LEU A 30 19.31 -11.30 19.91
N ASP A 31 18.11 -11.21 20.47
CA ASP A 31 16.86 -11.54 19.76
C ASP A 31 16.61 -10.62 18.57
N GLU A 32 16.83 -9.30 18.72
CA GLU A 32 16.77 -8.33 17.61
C GLU A 32 17.75 -8.72 16.49
N TYR A 33 19.00 -9.06 16.85
CA TYR A 33 20.03 -9.45 15.88
C TYR A 33 19.69 -10.75 15.14
N LEU A 34 19.30 -11.80 15.87
CA LEU A 34 18.91 -13.08 15.27
C LEU A 34 17.66 -12.94 14.39
N SER A 35 16.73 -12.07 14.78
CA SER A 35 15.55 -11.74 13.97
C SER A 35 15.93 -11.04 12.67
N SER A 36 16.87 -10.09 12.71
CA SER A 36 17.41 -9.42 11.53
C SER A 36 18.08 -10.41 10.57
N LEU A 37 18.92 -11.32 11.09
CA LEU A 37 19.53 -12.37 10.25
C LEU A 37 18.48 -13.28 9.59
N ARG A 38 17.44 -13.70 10.33
CA ARG A 38 16.32 -14.47 9.74
C ARG A 38 15.61 -13.69 8.64
N GLN A 39 15.46 -12.38 8.78
CA GLN A 39 14.86 -11.55 7.75
C GLN A 39 15.72 -11.54 6.48
N VAL A 40 17.04 -11.40 6.62
CA VAL A 40 17.97 -11.47 5.48
C VAL A 40 17.90 -12.84 4.79
N GLU A 41 17.91 -13.94 5.53
CA GLU A 41 17.78 -15.29 4.95
C GLU A 41 16.46 -15.45 4.17
N LYS A 42 15.34 -14.98 4.72
CA LYS A 42 14.04 -15.01 4.03
C LYS A 42 14.05 -14.17 2.76
N ILE A 43 14.75 -13.04 2.73
CA ILE A 43 14.89 -12.22 1.52
C ILE A 43 15.70 -12.98 0.47
N LEU A 44 16.84 -13.58 0.85
CA LEU A 44 17.67 -14.35 -0.07
C LEU A 44 16.93 -15.56 -0.65
N GLN A 45 16.22 -16.33 0.19
CA GLN A 45 15.39 -17.45 -0.26
C GLN A 45 14.30 -17.01 -1.25
N LYS A 46 13.67 -15.85 -0.99
CA LYS A 46 12.71 -15.27 -1.95
C LYS A 46 13.40 -14.87 -3.25
N GLN A 47 14.55 -14.18 -3.20
CA GLN A 47 15.27 -13.77 -4.40
C GLN A 47 15.70 -14.98 -5.24
N GLU A 48 16.14 -16.07 -4.61
CA GLU A 48 16.51 -17.30 -5.30
C GLU A 48 15.35 -17.87 -6.14
N THR A 49 14.10 -17.80 -5.64
CA THR A 49 12.93 -18.23 -6.44
C THR A 49 12.62 -17.37 -7.67
N TRP A 50 13.24 -16.20 -7.81
CA TRP A 50 13.07 -15.30 -8.95
C TRP A 50 14.27 -15.31 -9.91
N LEU A 51 15.43 -15.85 -9.51
CA LEU A 51 16.66 -15.81 -10.33
C LEU A 51 16.48 -16.48 -11.70
N ASP A 52 15.77 -17.61 -11.74
CA ASP A 52 15.58 -18.41 -12.97
C ASP A 52 14.21 -18.15 -13.64
N LYS A 53 13.40 -17.20 -13.14
CA LYS A 53 12.13 -16.86 -13.77
C LYS A 53 12.37 -15.91 -14.95
N PRO A 54 11.88 -16.24 -16.16
CA PRO A 54 12.00 -15.33 -17.29
C PRO A 54 11.23 -14.04 -17.00
N PHE A 55 11.77 -12.92 -17.45
CA PHE A 55 11.04 -11.66 -17.43
C PHE A 55 9.83 -11.77 -18.35
N PRO A 56 8.65 -11.33 -17.91
CA PRO A 56 7.47 -11.32 -18.78
C PRO A 56 7.68 -10.33 -19.93
N GLU A 57 7.32 -10.75 -21.14
CA GLU A 57 7.28 -9.87 -22.30
C GLU A 57 5.95 -9.11 -22.32
N THR A 58 6.00 -7.81 -22.60
CA THR A 58 4.84 -6.93 -22.73
C THR A 58 5.00 -6.03 -23.94
N ASP A 59 3.89 -5.67 -24.56
CA ASP A 59 3.77 -4.66 -25.61
C ASP A 59 3.66 -3.23 -25.07
N TYR A 60 3.74 -3.05 -23.74
CA TYR A 60 3.68 -1.74 -23.11
C TYR A 60 4.88 -0.88 -23.51
N ALA A 61 4.60 0.23 -24.19
CA ALA A 61 5.60 1.22 -24.56
C ALA A 61 5.66 2.32 -23.49
N LEU A 62 6.82 2.49 -22.87
CA LEU A 62 7.08 3.66 -22.04
C LEU A 62 7.07 4.94 -22.91
N PRO A 63 6.66 6.09 -22.35
CA PRO A 63 6.82 7.37 -23.02
C PRO A 63 8.28 7.59 -23.46
N PRO A 64 8.52 8.33 -24.54
CA PRO A 64 9.88 8.58 -25.06
C PRO A 64 10.72 9.51 -24.15
N PHE A 65 10.14 9.99 -23.05
CA PHE A 65 10.79 10.83 -22.05
C PHE A 65 10.60 10.22 -20.66
N ASP A 66 11.54 10.52 -19.78
CA ASP A 66 11.46 10.13 -18.37
C ASP A 66 10.71 11.23 -17.60
N PRO A 67 9.51 10.96 -17.04
CA PRO A 67 8.70 11.95 -16.34
C PRO A 67 9.24 12.21 -14.91
N VAL A 68 10.51 12.60 -14.81
CA VAL A 68 11.20 12.89 -13.55
C VAL A 68 10.97 14.31 -13.05
N SER A 69 10.43 15.21 -13.88
CA SER A 69 10.23 16.59 -13.49
C SER A 69 9.03 16.72 -12.54
N PRO A 70 9.07 17.61 -11.53
CA PRO A 70 7.97 17.79 -10.58
C PRO A 70 6.60 18.09 -11.24
N ASP A 71 6.59 18.81 -12.35
CA ASP A 71 5.41 19.12 -13.17
C ASP A 71 4.84 17.90 -13.93
N GLN A 72 5.63 16.84 -14.09
CA GLN A 72 5.20 15.56 -14.70
C GLN A 72 4.76 14.53 -13.65
N SER A 73 4.67 14.90 -12.38
CA SER A 73 4.35 13.97 -11.28
C SER A 73 3.04 13.19 -11.51
N LEU A 74 2.02 13.84 -12.06
CA LEU A 74 0.73 13.21 -12.37
C LEU A 74 0.80 12.21 -13.54
N GLU A 75 1.72 12.41 -14.47
CA GLU A 75 1.98 11.46 -15.55
C GLU A 75 2.76 10.27 -15.01
N CYS A 76 3.78 10.52 -14.18
CA CYS A 76 4.49 9.49 -13.45
C CYS A 76 3.53 8.61 -12.62
N GLU A 77 2.56 9.21 -11.91
CA GLU A 77 1.52 8.47 -11.21
C GLU A 77 0.71 7.54 -12.13
N SER A 78 0.35 8.01 -13.32
CA SER A 78 -0.40 7.20 -14.29
C SER A 78 0.42 6.03 -14.80
N ILE A 79 1.70 6.26 -15.12
CA ILE A 79 2.63 5.21 -15.55
C ILE A 79 2.86 4.19 -14.43
N MET A 80 2.98 4.64 -13.17
CA MET A 80 3.10 3.73 -12.03
C MET A 80 1.86 2.84 -11.89
N TYR A 81 0.65 3.38 -12.11
CA TYR A 81 -0.56 2.55 -12.16
C TYR A 81 -0.57 1.55 -13.32
N ASP A 82 -0.11 1.95 -14.51
CA ASP A 82 0.01 1.04 -15.66
C ASP A 82 1.01 -0.09 -15.35
N LEU A 83 2.17 0.24 -14.75
CA LEU A 83 3.17 -0.73 -14.31
C LEU A 83 2.65 -1.66 -13.21
N MET A 84 1.83 -1.16 -12.28
CA MET A 84 1.17 -1.97 -11.26
C MET A 84 0.19 -2.97 -11.90
N ALA A 85 -0.61 -2.53 -12.88
CA ALA A 85 -1.52 -3.42 -13.60
C ALA A 85 -0.75 -4.51 -14.37
N LEU A 86 0.35 -4.13 -15.04
CA LEU A 86 1.23 -5.07 -15.71
C LEU A 86 1.80 -6.10 -14.74
N ALA A 87 2.37 -5.64 -13.62
CA ALA A 87 2.95 -6.53 -12.61
C ALA A 87 1.95 -7.54 -12.03
N LEU A 88 0.67 -7.18 -11.94
CA LEU A 88 -0.40 -8.12 -11.57
C LEU A 88 -0.74 -9.08 -12.72
N SER A 89 -0.89 -8.56 -13.95
CA SER A 89 -1.24 -9.36 -15.14
C SER A 89 -0.18 -10.41 -15.48
N THR A 90 1.09 -10.10 -15.24
CA THR A 90 2.23 -10.98 -15.51
C THR A 90 2.63 -11.82 -14.31
N ASP A 91 1.86 -11.78 -13.21
CA ASP A 91 2.16 -12.48 -11.97
C ASP A 91 3.57 -12.19 -11.40
N SER A 92 4.03 -10.94 -11.55
CA SER A 92 5.34 -10.50 -11.07
C SER A 92 5.33 -10.21 -9.57
N THR A 93 4.18 -9.88 -8.99
CA THR A 93 4.02 -9.65 -7.55
C THR A 93 2.60 -9.94 -7.09
N ARG A 94 2.44 -10.25 -5.80
CA ARG A 94 1.15 -10.45 -5.14
C ARG A 94 0.71 -9.26 -4.28
N VAL A 95 1.65 -8.37 -3.95
CA VAL A 95 1.41 -7.23 -3.05
C VAL A 95 2.18 -6.02 -3.58
N MET A 96 1.53 -4.86 -3.57
CA MET A 96 2.12 -3.58 -3.96
C MET A 96 1.62 -2.49 -3.03
N THR A 97 2.50 -1.51 -2.76
CA THR A 97 2.14 -0.27 -2.07
C THR A 97 2.69 0.87 -2.89
N PHE A 98 1.85 1.87 -3.15
CA PHE A 98 2.23 3.04 -3.92
C PHE A 98 1.81 4.31 -3.16
N LEU A 99 2.78 5.20 -2.93
CA LEU A 99 2.53 6.52 -2.37
C LEU A 99 2.41 7.50 -3.54
N VAL A 100 1.22 8.06 -3.74
CA VAL A 100 0.99 9.04 -4.81
C VAL A 100 1.87 10.28 -4.59
N PRO A 101 2.34 10.94 -5.67
CA PRO A 101 3.16 12.15 -5.56
C PRO A 101 2.39 13.27 -4.86
N GLY A 102 3.05 14.03 -3.98
CA GLY A 102 2.36 15.08 -3.23
C GLY A 102 3.21 15.76 -2.16
N TRP A 103 4.53 15.79 -2.32
CA TRP A 103 5.40 16.47 -1.38
C TRP A 103 5.50 17.96 -1.76
N SER A 104 6.67 18.41 -2.17
CA SER A 104 6.92 19.81 -2.52
C SER A 104 6.69 20.12 -4.01
N GLN A 105 6.25 19.13 -4.80
CA GLN A 105 6.02 19.31 -6.23
C GLN A 105 4.87 20.28 -6.48
N VAL A 106 5.15 21.34 -7.25
CA VAL A 106 4.13 22.28 -7.72
C VAL A 106 3.54 21.71 -9.00
N PHE A 107 2.26 21.36 -8.94
CA PHE A 107 1.56 20.76 -10.06
C PHE A 107 1.18 21.81 -11.11
N GLU A 108 1.11 21.37 -12.36
CA GLU A 108 0.43 22.07 -13.44
C GLU A 108 -0.79 21.23 -13.84
N ILE A 109 -1.98 21.81 -13.77
CA ILE A 109 -3.24 21.13 -14.04
C ILE A 109 -4.01 22.01 -15.02
N GLU A 110 -4.45 21.43 -16.15
CA GLU A 110 -5.16 22.16 -17.22
C GLU A 110 -4.40 23.40 -17.74
N GLY A 111 -3.06 23.32 -17.79
CA GLY A 111 -2.19 24.43 -18.22
C GLY A 111 -2.03 25.54 -17.18
N GLN A 112 -2.55 25.35 -15.96
CA GLN A 112 -2.41 26.28 -14.86
C GLN A 112 -1.50 25.72 -13.77
N ARG A 113 -0.38 26.42 -13.54
CA ARG A 113 0.51 26.14 -12.41
C ARG A 113 -0.12 26.57 -11.09
N LEU A 114 -0.09 25.69 -10.10
CA LEU A 114 -0.64 25.97 -8.77
C LEU A 114 0.24 26.93 -7.96
N SER A 115 -0.34 27.55 -6.94
CA SER A 115 0.34 28.54 -6.09
C SER A 115 1.40 27.93 -5.15
N ALA A 116 1.26 26.65 -4.82
CA ALA A 116 2.20 25.90 -3.99
C ALA A 116 2.15 24.41 -4.34
N GLY A 117 3.10 23.64 -3.83
CA GLY A 117 3.05 22.17 -3.93
C GLY A 117 2.02 21.57 -2.98
N TYR A 118 1.64 20.31 -3.19
CA TYR A 118 0.55 19.66 -2.44
C TYR A 118 0.72 19.75 -0.92
N HIS A 119 1.94 19.51 -0.40
CA HIS A 119 2.21 19.69 1.03
C HIS A 119 1.99 21.14 1.50
N GLY A 120 2.38 22.14 0.71
CA GLY A 120 2.13 23.55 1.04
C GLY A 120 0.64 23.91 0.98
N LEU A 121 -0.09 23.31 0.04
CA LEU A 121 -1.53 23.48 -0.10
C LEU A 121 -2.32 22.79 1.02
N SER A 122 -1.78 21.72 1.61
CA SER A 122 -2.44 21.05 2.73
C SER A 122 -2.46 21.92 3.98
N HIS A 123 -1.49 22.82 4.16
CA HIS A 123 -1.45 23.86 5.21
C HIS A 123 -2.21 25.12 4.77
N HIS A 124 -3.44 24.98 4.30
CA HIS A 124 -4.17 26.06 3.64
C HIS A 124 -4.60 27.20 4.59
N GLY A 125 -4.64 27.01 5.91
CA GLY A 125 -5.01 28.06 6.87
C GLY A 125 -6.42 28.61 6.64
N ASN A 126 -7.34 27.78 6.16
CA ASN A 126 -8.68 28.15 5.69
C ASN A 126 -8.74 29.16 4.53
N GLU A 127 -7.64 29.33 3.79
CA GLU A 127 -7.59 30.18 2.61
C GLU A 127 -8.32 29.51 1.43
N THR A 128 -9.41 30.12 0.96
CA THR A 128 -10.29 29.57 -0.08
C THR A 128 -9.55 29.12 -1.34
N ARG A 129 -8.56 29.92 -1.80
CA ARG A 129 -7.78 29.60 -2.99
C ARG A 129 -6.95 28.33 -2.80
N LYS A 130 -6.22 28.22 -1.68
CA LYS A 130 -5.41 27.05 -1.38
C LYS A 130 -6.27 25.80 -1.21
N ILE A 131 -7.44 25.91 -0.59
CA ILE A 131 -8.40 24.80 -0.50
C ILE A 131 -8.83 24.35 -1.90
N ALA A 132 -9.16 25.29 -2.79
CA ALA A 132 -9.58 24.96 -4.15
C ALA A 132 -8.46 24.24 -4.94
N GLU A 133 -7.22 24.72 -4.82
CA GLU A 133 -6.04 24.12 -5.46
C GLU A 133 -5.69 22.74 -4.82
N TYR A 134 -5.75 22.61 -3.50
CA TYR A 134 -5.57 21.34 -2.78
C TYR A 134 -6.58 20.28 -3.24
N ASN A 135 -7.86 20.65 -3.30
CA ASN A 135 -8.92 19.78 -3.76
C ASN A 135 -8.80 19.45 -5.25
N LEU A 136 -8.25 20.36 -6.07
CA LEU A 136 -7.98 20.09 -7.47
C LEU A 136 -6.96 18.97 -7.62
N VAL A 137 -5.84 19.01 -6.88
CA VAL A 137 -4.86 17.91 -6.88
C VAL A 137 -5.49 16.60 -6.38
N GLY A 138 -6.27 16.65 -5.29
CA GLY A 138 -6.98 15.47 -4.78
C GLY A 138 -7.92 14.82 -5.82
N ARG A 139 -8.64 15.63 -6.61
CA ARG A 139 -9.47 15.14 -7.72
C ARG A 139 -8.63 14.48 -8.82
N GLU A 140 -7.47 15.03 -9.13
CA GLU A 140 -6.57 14.45 -10.13
C GLU A 140 -6.05 13.06 -9.73
N HIS A 141 -5.69 12.86 -8.46
CA HIS A 141 -5.28 11.55 -7.94
C HIS A 141 -6.44 10.55 -7.99
N VAL A 142 -7.63 10.94 -7.51
CA VAL A 142 -8.82 10.06 -7.55
C VAL A 142 -9.20 9.69 -8.98
N ARG A 143 -9.07 10.62 -9.95
CA ARG A 143 -9.32 10.32 -11.37
C ARG A 143 -8.34 9.28 -11.92
N ARG A 144 -7.05 9.37 -11.57
CA ARG A 144 -6.04 8.39 -11.99
C ARG A 144 -6.26 7.03 -11.34
N PHE A 145 -6.63 7.01 -10.06
CA PHE A 145 -7.04 5.79 -9.39
C PHE A 145 -8.28 5.14 -10.04
N ALA A 146 -9.27 5.94 -10.46
CA ALA A 146 -10.42 5.44 -11.21
C ALA A 146 -10.01 4.79 -12.55
N ARG A 147 -9.13 5.44 -13.33
CA ARG A 147 -8.54 4.83 -14.53
C ARG A 147 -7.83 3.51 -14.21
N PHE A 148 -7.08 3.44 -13.11
CA PHE A 148 -6.40 2.21 -12.70
C PHE A 148 -7.39 1.07 -12.41
N ILE A 149 -8.50 1.36 -11.73
CA ILE A 149 -9.59 0.39 -11.52
C ILE A 149 -10.17 -0.09 -12.87
N GLU A 150 -10.41 0.82 -13.81
CA GLU A 150 -10.90 0.48 -15.16
C GLU A 150 -9.91 -0.41 -15.91
N THR A 151 -8.60 -0.09 -15.85
CA THR A 151 -7.54 -0.92 -16.44
C THR A 151 -7.59 -2.33 -15.88
N LEU A 152 -7.66 -2.50 -14.55
CA LEU A 152 -7.77 -3.82 -13.94
C LEU A 152 -9.06 -4.56 -14.31
N GLY A 153 -10.16 -3.83 -14.51
CA GLY A 153 -11.42 -4.39 -14.99
C GLY A 153 -11.34 -4.96 -16.41
N ASN A 154 -10.50 -4.35 -17.25
CA ASN A 154 -10.30 -4.74 -18.65
C ASN A 154 -9.21 -5.80 -18.83
N CYS A 155 -8.30 -5.94 -17.87
CA CYS A 155 -7.25 -6.96 -17.88
C CYS A 155 -7.75 -8.29 -17.33
N LYS A 156 -7.17 -9.40 -17.83
CA LYS A 156 -7.52 -10.75 -17.40
C LYS A 156 -6.45 -11.36 -16.49
N ASP A 157 -6.90 -12.12 -15.50
CA ASP A 157 -6.05 -13.01 -14.70
C ASP A 157 -5.74 -14.31 -15.47
N HIS A 158 -4.87 -15.15 -14.91
CA HIS A 158 -4.52 -16.46 -15.45
C HIS A 158 -5.70 -17.46 -15.55
N GLN A 159 -6.86 -17.12 -15.01
CA GLN A 159 -8.10 -17.90 -15.05
C GLN A 159 -9.18 -17.24 -15.93
N ASP A 160 -8.80 -16.25 -16.76
CA ASP A 160 -9.68 -15.48 -17.65
C ASP A 160 -10.76 -14.63 -16.94
N ARG A 161 -10.58 -14.38 -15.65
CA ARG A 161 -11.41 -13.44 -14.87
C ARG A 161 -10.82 -12.04 -14.92
N SER A 162 -11.63 -11.03 -14.64
CA SER A 162 -11.12 -9.67 -14.49
C SER A 162 -10.03 -9.62 -13.41
N LEU A 163 -8.91 -8.93 -13.65
CA LEU A 163 -7.89 -8.74 -12.61
C LEU A 163 -8.48 -8.01 -11.40
N LEU A 164 -9.42 -7.09 -11.62
CA LEU A 164 -10.12 -6.37 -10.56
C LEU A 164 -10.84 -7.34 -9.61
N ASP A 165 -11.49 -8.39 -10.11
CA ASP A 165 -12.22 -9.36 -9.29
C ASP A 165 -11.29 -10.22 -8.42
N SER A 166 -10.02 -10.35 -8.84
CA SER A 166 -8.99 -11.12 -8.14
C SER A 166 -8.05 -10.27 -7.27
N THR A 167 -8.24 -8.95 -7.24
CA THR A 167 -7.34 -8.00 -6.58
C THR A 167 -8.10 -7.08 -5.61
N THR A 168 -7.73 -7.12 -4.33
CA THR A 168 -8.24 -6.15 -3.34
C THR A 168 -7.42 -4.88 -3.38
N LEU A 169 -8.08 -3.74 -3.61
CA LEU A 169 -7.48 -2.41 -3.59
C LEU A 169 -7.90 -1.65 -2.33
N VAL A 170 -6.93 -0.98 -1.70
CA VAL A 170 -7.16 -0.04 -0.59
C VAL A 170 -6.55 1.29 -1.00
N TYR A 171 -7.37 2.35 -1.05
CA TYR A 171 -6.94 3.69 -1.41
C TYR A 171 -7.45 4.70 -0.38
N GLY A 172 -6.61 5.62 0.06
CA GLY A 172 -7.03 6.58 1.08
C GLY A 172 -5.92 7.49 1.55
N SER A 173 -6.18 8.19 2.65
CA SER A 173 -5.26 9.14 3.27
C SER A 173 -4.98 8.75 4.71
N GLY A 174 -3.76 9.05 5.18
CA GLY A 174 -3.40 8.95 6.59
C GLY A 174 -3.94 10.09 7.46
N MET A 175 -4.60 11.08 6.85
CA MET A 175 -5.20 12.23 7.54
C MET A 175 -6.61 12.51 7.00
N GLY A 176 -7.56 12.77 7.90
CA GLY A 176 -8.91 13.23 7.55
C GLY A 176 -8.97 14.74 7.32
N ASP A 177 -8.12 15.49 8.02
CA ASP A 177 -7.86 16.91 7.74
C ASP A 177 -6.35 17.17 7.79
N SER A 178 -5.76 17.43 6.63
CA SER A 178 -4.33 17.70 6.52
C SER A 178 -3.92 19.10 7.00
N ASN A 179 -4.84 20.06 7.11
CA ASN A 179 -4.53 21.40 7.58
C ASN A 179 -4.32 21.46 9.09
N THR A 180 -4.97 20.57 9.83
CA THR A 180 -4.84 20.43 11.28
C THR A 180 -4.01 19.21 11.69
N HIS A 181 -3.50 18.44 10.73
CA HIS A 181 -2.87 17.13 10.95
C HIS A 181 -3.76 16.16 11.72
N ASP A 182 -5.08 16.25 11.53
CA ASP A 182 -6.03 15.33 12.14
C ASP A 182 -5.96 13.97 11.43
N ASN A 183 -5.51 12.95 12.15
CA ASN A 183 -5.37 11.57 11.69
C ASN A 183 -6.64 10.74 11.94
N SER A 184 -7.76 11.41 12.16
CA SER A 184 -9.04 10.78 12.42
C SER A 184 -10.04 11.06 11.28
N ASN A 185 -11.16 10.30 11.23
CA ASN A 185 -12.11 10.35 10.11
C ASN A 185 -11.45 10.14 8.73
N LEU A 186 -10.67 9.08 8.62
CA LEU A 186 -9.83 8.83 7.43
C LEU A 186 -10.68 8.39 6.23
N PRO A 187 -10.64 9.11 5.10
CA PRO A 187 -11.28 8.65 3.88
C PRO A 187 -10.55 7.39 3.37
N THR A 188 -11.30 6.31 3.20
CA THR A 188 -10.78 5.02 2.71
C THR A 188 -11.74 4.42 1.71
N LEU A 189 -11.23 4.05 0.54
CA LEU A 189 -11.92 3.36 -0.54
C LEU A 189 -11.42 1.92 -0.61
N ILE A 190 -12.37 0.99 -0.74
CA ILE A 190 -12.12 -0.41 -1.06
C ILE A 190 -12.69 -0.66 -2.46
N ALA A 191 -11.91 -1.31 -3.32
CA ALA A 191 -12.32 -1.68 -4.67
C ALA A 191 -11.74 -3.05 -5.06
N GLY A 192 -12.35 -3.68 -6.06
CA GLY A 192 -11.96 -5.02 -6.51
C GLY A 192 -12.19 -6.11 -5.48
N GLY A 193 -11.69 -7.31 -5.76
CA GLY A 193 -11.95 -8.50 -4.97
C GLY A 193 -13.44 -8.88 -4.93
N ASP A 194 -13.75 -9.85 -4.08
CA ASP A 194 -15.11 -10.32 -3.83
C ASP A 194 -15.75 -9.53 -2.67
N PHE A 195 -16.13 -8.28 -2.93
CA PHE A 195 -16.80 -7.41 -1.95
C PHE A 195 -18.07 -6.77 -2.53
N SER A 196 -19.00 -6.44 -1.66
CA SER A 196 -20.25 -5.73 -1.98
C SER A 196 -19.99 -4.23 -2.18
N HIS A 197 -19.58 -3.87 -3.39
CA HIS A 197 -19.24 -2.51 -3.82
C HIS A 197 -20.46 -1.58 -3.99
N GLY A 198 -20.21 -0.27 -4.16
CA GLY A 198 -21.25 0.74 -4.39
C GLY A 198 -21.88 1.35 -3.14
N ASN A 199 -21.35 1.01 -1.96
CA ASN A 199 -21.84 1.49 -0.68
C ASN A 199 -20.94 2.61 -0.10
N HIS A 200 -21.54 3.53 0.64
CA HIS A 200 -20.83 4.55 1.43
C HIS A 200 -21.17 4.40 2.90
N TRP A 201 -20.14 4.20 3.73
CA TRP A 201 -20.27 3.97 5.17
C TRP A 201 -19.69 5.15 5.95
N ALA A 202 -20.57 5.99 6.49
CA ALA A 202 -20.18 7.05 7.42
C ALA A 202 -20.11 6.46 8.84
N ILE A 203 -18.89 6.33 9.39
CA ILE A 203 -18.67 5.78 10.73
C ILE A 203 -18.85 6.87 11.79
N ASP A 204 -19.83 6.69 12.68
CA ASP A 204 -19.99 7.55 13.85
C ASP A 204 -18.90 7.27 14.89
N ARG A 205 -17.97 8.22 14.99
CA ARG A 205 -16.81 8.16 15.87
C ARG A 205 -17.14 8.37 17.34
N THR A 206 -18.31 8.93 17.65
CA THR A 206 -18.72 9.20 19.03
C THR A 206 -19.40 7.97 19.65
N SER A 207 -19.81 7.02 18.82
CA SER A 207 -20.39 5.77 19.25
C SER A 207 -19.37 4.87 19.95
N SER A 208 -19.77 4.26 21.06
CA SER A 208 -19.01 3.18 21.71
C SER A 208 -18.84 1.94 20.84
N LYS A 209 -19.59 1.85 19.73
CA LYS A 209 -19.50 0.78 18.72
C LYS A 209 -18.78 1.24 17.44
N SER A 210 -18.09 2.39 17.47
CA SER A 210 -17.35 2.88 16.31
C SER A 210 -16.36 1.84 15.81
N ARG A 211 -16.29 1.67 14.50
CA ARG A 211 -15.27 0.83 13.85
C ARG A 211 -13.96 1.60 13.76
N LEU A 212 -12.85 0.89 13.95
CA LEU A 212 -11.50 1.38 13.74
C LEU A 212 -11.07 1.10 12.29
N LEU A 213 -10.13 1.88 11.76
CA LEU A 213 -9.45 1.49 10.51
C LEU A 213 -8.76 0.12 10.66
N GLY A 214 -8.32 -0.22 11.87
CA GLY A 214 -7.80 -1.54 12.19
C GLY A 214 -8.84 -2.67 12.02
N ASP A 215 -10.14 -2.41 12.22
CA ASP A 215 -11.20 -3.40 12.01
C ASP A 215 -11.34 -3.68 10.50
N LEU A 216 -11.21 -2.66 9.65
CA LEU A 216 -11.15 -2.84 8.20
C LEU A 216 -9.92 -3.68 7.80
N MET A 217 -8.73 -3.33 8.28
CA MET A 217 -7.51 -4.09 7.99
C MET A 217 -7.60 -5.55 8.47
N LEU A 218 -8.15 -5.78 9.67
CA LEU A 218 -8.42 -7.11 10.21
C LEU A 218 -9.33 -7.90 9.29
N THR A 219 -10.40 -7.27 8.78
CA THR A 219 -11.34 -7.88 7.84
C THR A 219 -10.65 -8.31 6.55
N LEU A 220 -9.84 -7.43 5.96
CA LEU A 220 -9.12 -7.74 4.72
C LEU A 220 -8.14 -8.90 4.91
N MET A 221 -7.37 -8.91 6.00
CA MET A 221 -6.45 -10.00 6.32
C MET A 221 -7.17 -11.34 6.54
N GLN A 222 -8.31 -11.33 7.24
CA GLN A 222 -9.14 -12.53 7.41
C GLN A 222 -9.70 -13.04 6.07
N ARG A 223 -10.14 -12.14 5.18
CA ARG A 223 -10.59 -12.49 3.82
C ARG A 223 -9.46 -13.05 2.95
N MET A 224 -8.21 -12.66 3.23
CA MET A 224 -7.01 -13.28 2.63
C MET A 224 -6.63 -14.64 3.26
N GLY A 225 -7.45 -15.18 4.18
CA GLY A 225 -7.25 -16.49 4.80
C GLY A 225 -6.30 -16.48 6.01
N MET A 226 -5.94 -15.30 6.53
CA MET A 226 -5.12 -15.22 7.73
C MET A 226 -5.95 -15.54 8.98
N GLY A 227 -5.51 -16.52 9.77
CA GLY A 227 -6.12 -16.90 11.05
C GLY A 227 -5.80 -15.92 12.19
N ILE A 228 -6.02 -14.62 11.98
CA ILE A 228 -5.75 -13.57 12.97
C ILE A 228 -7.06 -13.08 13.61
N GLU A 229 -7.03 -12.86 14.92
CA GLU A 229 -8.21 -12.44 15.70
C GLU A 229 -8.17 -10.95 16.09
N ALA A 230 -7.01 -10.30 15.98
CA ALA A 230 -6.84 -8.91 16.34
C ALA A 230 -5.73 -8.24 15.53
N PHE A 231 -5.85 -6.93 15.33
CA PHE A 231 -4.85 -6.12 14.64
C PHE A 231 -4.89 -4.67 15.12
N ALA A 232 -3.75 -4.11 15.55
CA ALA A 232 -3.65 -2.70 15.96
C ALA A 232 -4.77 -2.25 16.95
N GLY A 233 -5.16 -3.13 17.88
CA GLY A 233 -6.24 -2.87 18.86
C GLY A 233 -7.66 -3.21 18.38
N ALA A 234 -7.84 -3.44 17.07
CA ALA A 234 -9.08 -3.95 16.49
C ALA A 234 -9.30 -5.43 16.82
N ARG A 235 -10.57 -5.80 17.02
CA ARG A 235 -11.01 -7.16 17.39
C ARG A 235 -12.30 -7.56 16.69
N HIS A 236 -12.84 -6.70 15.84
CA HIS A 236 -14.08 -6.95 15.14
C HIS A 236 -13.81 -6.83 13.65
N ASN A 237 -14.35 -7.74 12.85
CA ASN A 237 -14.38 -7.51 11.41
C ASN A 237 -15.57 -6.60 11.04
N MET A 238 -15.56 -6.15 9.80
CA MET A 238 -16.53 -5.28 9.15
C MET A 238 -17.19 -6.02 7.98
N ASN A 239 -17.40 -7.33 8.11
CA ASN A 239 -18.01 -8.13 7.04
C ASN A 239 -19.40 -7.60 6.68
N GLU A 240 -20.16 -7.09 7.65
CA GLU A 240 -21.46 -6.46 7.42
C GLU A 240 -21.41 -5.20 6.53
N CYS A 241 -20.22 -4.61 6.37
CA CYS A 241 -20.00 -3.46 5.50
C CYS A 241 -19.46 -3.85 4.12
N LEU A 242 -18.79 -5.00 4.01
CA LEU A 242 -17.99 -5.38 2.84
C LEU A 242 -18.51 -6.62 2.10
N VAL A 243 -19.36 -7.44 2.71
CA VAL A 243 -19.84 -8.72 2.17
C VAL A 243 -21.35 -8.72 2.11
#